data_AF-A0A7J0AE91-F1
#
_entry.id   AF-A0A7J0AE91-F1
#
_cell.length_a   1.000
_cell.length_b   1.000
_cell.length_c   1.000
_cell.angle_alpha   90.00
_cell.angle_beta   90.00
_cell.angle_gamma   90.00
#
_symmetry.space_group_name_H-M   'P 1'
#
loop_
_entity.id
_entity.type
_entity.pdbx_description
1 polymer ?
#
loop_
_entity_poly.entity_id
_entity_poly.type
_entity_poly.pdbx_seq_one_letter_code
_entity_poly.pdbx_strand_id
1 'polypeptide(L)'
;MEVSINELKARQAWTLSQKIDHALGTIEAFVSRMGGPDKVYCSFSGGKDSTVLLHLCRFLFPDILAVFCSTGNEYPEIIQFVNQQRSNGVNIHIIRPKITPRQVWAKYGFPLVGKEAADKIHKIRYNPHSKTASTYMGNGYFCLSQKWRYLITEPYEVSPACCDKLKKAPFHEFERLTGRRPITGVMAAESKMRAGQWVRSGGCNVFGERAASRPLSIWTEADVWEYIARYHLQISEIYQKGAKRTGCMGCGFGAQFGDDKRFEILLREHPKCYKMVMDYQNNGITFREALRKALAVNGRYLPDEEPRNLFTL
;
A
#
# COMPACT_ATOMS: atom_id res chain seq x y z
N MET A 1 4.85 30.32 2.85
CA MET A 1 4.54 29.75 4.18
C MET A 1 5.07 28.34 4.22
N GLU A 2 5.99 28.05 5.13
CA GLU A 2 6.41 26.68 5.41
C GLU A 2 5.25 25.92 6.06
N VAL A 3 4.90 24.79 5.48
CA VAL A 3 3.81 23.95 5.96
C VAL A 3 4.28 23.13 7.16
N SER A 4 3.54 23.12 8.28
CA SER A 4 3.95 22.49 9.55
C SER A 4 3.09 21.30 9.98
N ILE A 5 3.54 20.51 10.96
CA ILE A 5 2.72 19.41 11.51
C ILE A 5 1.45 19.92 12.22
N ASN A 6 1.49 21.13 12.78
CA ASN A 6 0.33 21.76 13.41
C ASN A 6 -0.69 22.19 12.36
N GLU A 7 -0.21 22.71 11.22
CA GLU A 7 -1.05 23.00 10.06
C GLU A 7 -1.73 21.73 9.54
N LEU A 8 -1.01 20.60 9.44
CA LEU A 8 -1.61 19.33 9.04
C LEU A 8 -2.77 18.94 9.97
N LYS A 9 -2.54 19.01 11.30
CA LYS A 9 -3.56 18.66 12.29
C LYS A 9 -4.77 19.58 12.22
N ALA A 10 -4.54 20.88 12.03
CA ALA A 10 -5.63 21.86 11.85
C ALA A 10 -6.48 21.51 10.61
N ARG A 11 -5.84 21.17 9.48
CA ARG A 11 -6.54 20.76 8.26
C ARG A 11 -7.24 19.40 8.37
N GLN A 12 -6.68 18.49 9.16
CA GLN A 12 -7.32 17.21 9.48
C GLN A 12 -8.57 17.38 10.34
N ALA A 13 -8.69 18.49 11.09
CA ALA A 13 -9.88 18.82 11.87
C ALA A 13 -10.97 19.54 11.07
N TRP A 14 -10.72 19.88 9.80
CA TRP A 14 -11.73 20.48 8.93
C TRP A 14 -12.93 19.55 8.70
N THR A 15 -14.08 20.16 8.41
CA THR A 15 -15.28 19.41 8.01
C THR A 15 -15.04 18.67 6.70
N LEU A 16 -15.83 17.62 6.45
CA LEU A 16 -15.72 16.88 5.18
C LEU A 16 -15.94 17.82 3.97
N SER A 17 -16.88 18.77 4.03
CA SER A 17 -17.12 19.70 2.93
C SER A 17 -15.90 20.59 2.63
N GLN A 18 -15.25 21.14 3.66
CA GLN A 18 -14.00 21.90 3.49
C GLN A 18 -12.87 21.05 2.89
N LYS A 19 -12.78 19.77 3.30
CA LYS A 19 -11.80 18.83 2.75
C LYS A 19 -12.08 18.46 1.29
N ILE A 20 -13.36 18.39 0.90
CA ILE A 20 -13.78 18.20 -0.50
C ILE A 20 -13.35 19.40 -1.35
N ASP A 21 -13.71 20.62 -0.93
CA ASP A 21 -13.34 21.84 -1.66
C ASP A 21 -11.82 21.97 -1.81
N HIS A 22 -11.07 21.71 -0.74
CA HIS A 22 -9.62 21.69 -0.76
C HIS A 22 -9.07 20.61 -1.72
N ALA A 23 -9.65 19.41 -1.72
CA ALA A 23 -9.21 18.34 -2.61
C ALA A 23 -9.46 18.67 -4.08
N LEU A 24 -10.63 19.23 -4.42
CA LEU A 24 -10.97 19.67 -5.76
C LEU A 24 -10.01 20.78 -6.24
N GLY A 25 -9.80 21.82 -5.43
CA GLY A 25 -8.84 22.88 -5.75
C GLY A 25 -7.40 22.38 -5.86
N THR A 26 -7.00 21.38 -5.04
CA THR A 26 -5.69 20.74 -5.14
C THR A 26 -5.52 20.00 -6.47
N ILE A 27 -6.56 19.27 -6.90
CA ILE A 27 -6.57 18.53 -8.17
C ILE A 27 -6.48 19.53 -9.33
N GLU A 28 -7.39 20.51 -9.38
CA GLU A 28 -7.44 21.52 -10.43
C GLU A 28 -6.10 22.27 -10.57
N ALA A 29 -5.54 22.77 -9.47
CA ALA A 29 -4.26 23.46 -9.48
C ALA A 29 -3.12 22.58 -10.01
N PHE A 30 -3.12 21.28 -9.66
CA PHE A 30 -2.10 20.35 -10.15
C PHE A 30 -2.25 20.10 -11.65
N VAL A 31 -3.47 19.79 -12.11
CA VAL A 31 -3.73 19.51 -13.53
C VAL A 31 -3.42 20.72 -14.40
N SER A 32 -3.83 21.92 -14.00
CA SER A 32 -3.52 23.17 -14.69
C SER A 32 -2.01 23.42 -14.76
N ARG A 33 -1.29 23.21 -13.65
CA ARG A 33 0.17 23.40 -13.62
C ARG A 33 0.93 22.37 -14.47
N MET A 34 0.39 21.16 -14.60
CA MET A 34 0.95 20.11 -15.45
C MET A 34 0.67 20.33 -16.94
N GLY A 35 -0.25 21.24 -17.29
CA GLY A 35 -0.58 21.57 -18.68
C GLY A 35 -1.78 20.80 -19.25
N GLY A 36 -2.65 20.26 -18.40
CA GLY A 36 -3.92 19.64 -18.81
C GLY A 36 -4.13 18.20 -18.31
N PRO A 37 -5.38 17.68 -18.41
CA PRO A 37 -5.74 16.35 -17.92
C PRO A 37 -5.03 15.21 -18.68
N ASP A 38 -4.57 15.44 -19.91
CA ASP A 38 -3.80 14.48 -20.69
C ASP A 38 -2.37 14.29 -20.16
N LYS A 39 -1.87 15.20 -19.31
CA LYS A 39 -0.55 15.17 -18.68
C LYS A 39 -0.54 14.49 -17.30
N VAL A 40 -1.69 14.04 -16.80
CA VAL A 40 -1.82 13.40 -15.49
C VAL A 40 -2.57 12.09 -15.57
N TYR A 41 -2.57 11.34 -14.47
CA TYR A 41 -3.45 10.19 -14.31
C TYR A 41 -3.81 10.00 -12.82
N CYS A 42 -4.98 9.41 -12.57
CA CYS A 42 -5.37 8.96 -11.24
C CYS A 42 -4.81 7.56 -10.98
N SER A 43 -3.94 7.40 -9.98
CA SER A 43 -3.47 6.09 -9.53
C SER A 43 -4.60 5.37 -8.80
N PHE A 44 -5.25 4.42 -9.48
CA PHE A 44 -6.43 3.72 -8.99
C PHE A 44 -6.09 2.28 -8.59
N SER A 45 -6.34 1.90 -7.33
CA SER A 45 -6.06 0.52 -6.86
C SER A 45 -7.31 -0.33 -6.69
N GLY A 46 -8.50 0.20 -6.96
CA GLY A 46 -9.79 -0.44 -6.65
C GLY A 46 -10.13 -0.45 -5.15
N GLY A 47 -9.28 0.12 -4.30
CA GLY A 47 -9.55 0.29 -2.87
C GLY A 47 -10.34 1.57 -2.60
N LYS A 48 -11.03 1.60 -1.46
CA LYS A 48 -11.96 2.66 -1.04
C LYS A 48 -11.37 4.08 -1.18
N ASP A 49 -10.14 4.30 -0.71
CA ASP A 49 -9.48 5.61 -0.78
C ASP A 49 -9.24 6.04 -2.24
N SER A 50 -8.82 5.09 -3.09
CA SER A 50 -8.61 5.36 -4.52
C SER A 50 -9.91 5.51 -5.30
N THR A 51 -11.00 4.90 -4.84
CA THR A 51 -12.35 5.10 -5.39
C THR A 51 -12.85 6.51 -5.08
N VAL A 52 -12.68 6.99 -3.84
CA VAL A 52 -12.98 8.38 -3.47
C VAL A 52 -12.16 9.36 -4.30
N LEU A 53 -10.84 9.14 -4.42
CA LEU A 53 -10.00 9.98 -5.25
C LEU A 53 -10.46 10.01 -6.71
N LEU A 54 -10.76 8.84 -7.29
CA LEU A 54 -11.21 8.76 -8.68
C LEU A 54 -12.53 9.50 -8.88
N HIS A 55 -13.47 9.38 -7.92
CA HIS A 55 -14.72 10.13 -7.95
C HIS A 55 -14.49 11.65 -7.94
N LEU A 56 -13.63 12.15 -7.04
CA LEU A 56 -13.24 13.57 -6.99
C LEU A 56 -12.58 14.04 -8.30
N CYS A 57 -11.65 13.26 -8.86
CA CYS A 57 -11.01 13.61 -10.13
C CYS A 57 -12.01 13.68 -11.28
N ARG A 58 -12.99 12.76 -11.33
CA ARG A 58 -14.01 12.71 -12.38
C ARG A 58 -15.06 13.82 -12.26
N PHE A 59 -15.23 14.41 -11.08
CA PHE A 59 -16.08 15.58 -10.90
C PHE A 59 -15.54 16.79 -11.70
N LEU A 60 -14.22 16.94 -11.80
CA LEU A 60 -13.57 18.01 -12.56
C LEU A 60 -13.24 17.60 -14.00
N PHE A 61 -12.80 16.35 -14.17
CA PHE A 61 -12.30 15.83 -15.45
C PHE A 61 -12.95 14.46 -15.72
N PRO A 62 -14.16 14.42 -16.31
CA PRO A 62 -14.96 13.20 -16.46
C PRO A 62 -14.24 12.02 -17.13
N ASP A 63 -13.33 12.29 -18.06
CA ASP A 63 -12.59 11.26 -18.81
C ASP A 63 -11.13 11.08 -18.37
N ILE A 64 -10.75 11.62 -17.20
CA ILE A 64 -9.39 11.49 -16.68
C ILE A 64 -8.95 10.03 -16.63
N LEU A 65 -7.72 9.78 -17.11
CA LEU A 65 -7.16 8.45 -17.15
C LEU A 65 -6.92 7.94 -15.72
N ALA A 66 -7.56 6.83 -15.37
CA ALA A 66 -7.21 6.03 -14.21
C ALA A 66 -6.20 4.95 -14.59
N VAL A 67 -5.22 4.66 -13.75
CA VAL A 67 -4.23 3.60 -14.00
C VAL A 67 -4.25 2.61 -12.84
N PHE A 68 -4.55 1.36 -13.17
CA PHE A 68 -4.54 0.23 -12.27
C PHE A 68 -3.34 -0.67 -12.55
N CYS A 69 -2.56 -0.99 -11.52
CA CYS A 69 -1.45 -1.94 -11.63
C CYS A 69 -1.92 -3.31 -11.16
N SER A 70 -2.14 -4.24 -12.10
CA SER A 70 -2.50 -5.62 -11.79
C SER A 70 -1.23 -6.38 -11.41
N THR A 71 -0.97 -6.51 -10.11
CA THR A 71 0.23 -7.17 -9.57
C THR A 71 0.11 -8.70 -9.55
N GLY A 72 -1.11 -9.22 -9.69
CA GLY A 72 -1.40 -10.65 -9.55
C GLY A 72 -1.47 -11.10 -8.09
N ASN A 73 -1.59 -10.15 -7.16
CA ASN A 73 -1.68 -10.41 -5.73
C ASN A 73 -2.81 -9.59 -5.07
N GLU A 74 -3.72 -9.02 -5.85
CA GLU A 74 -4.94 -8.39 -5.37
C GLU A 74 -5.98 -9.45 -4.96
N TYR A 75 -6.92 -9.06 -4.09
CA TYR A 75 -8.10 -9.88 -3.83
C TYR A 75 -8.93 -10.04 -5.11
N PRO A 76 -9.55 -11.21 -5.36
CA PRO A 76 -10.43 -11.42 -6.51
C PRO A 76 -11.52 -10.35 -6.65
N GLU A 77 -12.12 -9.91 -5.53
CA GLU A 77 -13.14 -8.87 -5.49
C GLU A 77 -12.64 -7.50 -5.94
N ILE A 78 -11.33 -7.21 -5.80
CA ILE A 78 -10.74 -5.97 -6.31
C ILE A 78 -10.60 -6.04 -7.82
N ILE A 79 -10.19 -7.20 -8.35
CA ILE A 79 -10.12 -7.40 -9.81
C ILE A 79 -11.52 -7.31 -10.43
N GLN A 80 -12.51 -7.95 -9.81
CA GLN A 80 -13.92 -7.87 -10.22
C GLN A 80 -14.43 -6.43 -10.20
N PHE A 81 -14.18 -5.70 -9.11
CA PHE A 81 -14.58 -4.30 -8.99
C PHE A 81 -13.94 -3.40 -10.06
N VAL A 82 -12.63 -3.53 -10.31
CA VAL A 82 -11.94 -2.76 -11.35
C VAL A 82 -12.49 -3.08 -12.74
N ASN A 83 -12.77 -4.35 -13.04
CA ASN A 83 -13.36 -4.75 -14.31
C ASN A 83 -14.80 -4.23 -14.46
N GLN A 84 -15.60 -4.26 -13.39
CA GLN A 84 -16.95 -3.68 -13.39
C GLN A 84 -16.92 -2.18 -13.69
N GLN A 85 -16.02 -1.43 -13.05
CA GLN A 85 -15.86 0.01 -13.33
C GLN A 85 -15.49 0.26 -14.80
N ARG A 86 -14.61 -0.57 -15.39
CA ARG A 86 -14.30 -0.50 -16.84
C ARG A 86 -15.53 -0.74 -17.70
N SER A 87 -16.31 -1.79 -17.40
CA SER A 87 -17.53 -2.11 -18.13
C SER A 87 -18.57 -1.00 -18.04
N ASN A 88 -18.58 -0.25 -16.93
CA ASN A 88 -19.42 0.93 -16.73
C ASN A 88 -18.86 2.20 -17.41
N GLY A 89 -17.85 2.08 -18.28
CA GLY A 89 -17.31 3.19 -19.08
C GLY A 89 -16.22 4.01 -18.39
N VAL A 90 -15.71 3.60 -17.22
CA VAL A 90 -14.60 4.33 -16.57
C VAL A 90 -13.30 4.09 -17.35
N ASN A 91 -12.64 5.19 -17.75
CA ASN A 91 -11.36 5.17 -18.47
C ASN A 91 -10.21 4.66 -17.59
N ILE A 92 -10.04 3.34 -17.52
CA ILE A 92 -8.97 2.70 -16.75
C ILE A 92 -7.97 2.05 -17.72
N HIS A 93 -6.68 2.32 -17.53
CA HIS A 93 -5.59 1.60 -18.18
C HIS A 93 -4.94 0.62 -17.20
N ILE A 94 -4.68 -0.62 -17.64
CA ILE A 94 -4.10 -1.67 -16.81
C ILE A 94 -2.64 -1.86 -17.18
N ILE A 95 -1.75 -1.62 -16.21
CA ILE A 95 -0.33 -1.95 -16.30
C ILE A 95 -0.03 -3.22 -15.51
N ARG A 96 1.06 -3.92 -15.88
CA ARG A 96 1.46 -5.19 -15.26
C ARG A 96 2.97 -5.23 -15.01
N PRO A 97 3.42 -5.89 -13.92
CA PRO A 97 4.84 -6.16 -13.73
C PRO A 97 5.37 -7.23 -14.67
N LYS A 98 6.67 -7.15 -14.97
CA LYS A 98 7.40 -8.12 -15.81
C LYS A 98 7.65 -9.47 -15.13
N ILE A 99 7.37 -9.55 -13.83
CA ILE A 99 7.66 -10.70 -12.97
C ILE A 99 6.48 -10.93 -12.03
N THR A 100 6.14 -12.18 -11.77
CA THR A 100 5.02 -12.57 -10.90
C THR A 100 5.40 -12.48 -9.41
N PRO A 101 4.43 -12.40 -8.48
CA PRO A 101 4.70 -12.43 -7.05
C PRO A 101 5.54 -13.64 -6.62
N ARG A 102 5.23 -14.84 -7.13
CA ARG A 102 5.98 -16.07 -6.87
C ARG A 102 7.45 -15.94 -7.24
N GLN A 103 7.73 -15.45 -8.44
CA GLN A 103 9.09 -15.26 -8.93
C GLN A 103 9.85 -14.17 -8.15
N VAL A 104 9.17 -13.10 -7.75
CA VAL A 104 9.78 -12.06 -6.90
C VAL A 104 10.19 -12.65 -5.55
N TRP A 105 9.33 -13.43 -4.90
CA TRP A 105 9.63 -13.98 -3.59
C TRP A 105 10.73 -15.04 -3.68
N ALA A 106 10.69 -15.88 -4.71
CA ALA A 106 11.76 -16.84 -5.00
C ALA A 106 13.12 -16.16 -5.19
N LYS A 107 13.18 -15.01 -5.87
CA LYS A 107 14.43 -14.32 -6.18
C LYS A 107 14.92 -13.35 -5.10
N TYR A 108 14.01 -12.65 -4.43
CA TYR A 108 14.35 -11.51 -3.57
C TYR A 108 13.94 -11.70 -2.11
N GLY A 109 13.25 -12.78 -1.77
CA GLY A 109 12.81 -13.06 -0.41
C GLY A 109 11.41 -12.59 -0.08
N PHE A 110 11.01 -12.90 1.15
CA PHE A 110 9.65 -12.72 1.63
C PHE A 110 9.39 -11.31 2.18
N PRO A 111 8.17 -10.77 2.01
CA PRO A 111 7.78 -9.50 2.59
C PRO A 111 7.34 -9.68 4.05
N LEU A 112 8.27 -10.01 4.95
CA LEU A 112 7.96 -10.24 6.36
C LEU A 112 8.11 -8.98 7.20
N VAL A 113 7.47 -8.97 8.37
CA VAL A 113 7.57 -7.94 9.41
C VAL A 113 7.12 -6.55 8.95
N GLY A 114 8.00 -5.60 8.70
CA GLY A 114 7.66 -4.29 8.16
C GLY A 114 8.67 -3.91 7.10
N LYS A 115 8.28 -3.04 6.14
CA LYS A 115 9.15 -2.62 5.04
C LYS A 115 10.50 -2.08 5.51
N GLU A 116 10.50 -1.28 6.58
CA GLU A 116 11.72 -0.71 7.15
C GLU A 116 12.62 -1.80 7.79
N ALA A 117 12.03 -2.71 8.56
CA ALA A 117 12.79 -3.81 9.16
C ALA A 117 13.35 -4.75 8.07
N ALA A 118 12.55 -5.09 7.06
CA ALA A 118 12.98 -5.89 5.92
C ALA A 118 14.10 -5.22 5.11
N ASP A 119 14.05 -3.90 4.90
CA ASP A 119 15.12 -3.15 4.24
C ASP A 119 16.42 -3.19 5.05
N LYS A 120 16.34 -3.00 6.37
CA LYS A 120 17.50 -3.12 7.27
C LYS A 120 18.10 -4.52 7.23
N ILE A 121 17.27 -5.56 7.34
CA ILE A 121 17.69 -6.97 7.28
C ILE A 121 18.41 -7.25 5.95
N HIS A 122 17.80 -6.87 4.83
CA HIS A 122 18.38 -7.05 3.50
C HIS A 122 19.76 -6.37 3.38
N LYS A 123 19.89 -5.12 3.84
CA LYS A 123 21.16 -4.38 3.80
C LYS A 123 22.24 -5.00 4.69
N ILE A 124 21.87 -5.48 5.87
CA ILE A 124 22.81 -6.18 6.77
C ILE A 124 23.31 -7.47 6.10
N ARG A 125 22.41 -8.29 5.54
CA ARG A 125 22.78 -9.54 4.86
C ARG A 125 23.64 -9.29 3.63
N TYR A 126 23.32 -8.27 2.84
CA TYR A 126 24.02 -7.95 1.60
C TYR A 126 25.43 -7.40 1.82
N ASN A 127 25.64 -6.53 2.83
CA ASN A 127 26.94 -5.97 3.13
C ASN A 127 27.17 -5.85 4.65
N PRO A 128 27.52 -6.97 5.33
CA PRO A 128 27.57 -7.06 6.78
C PRO A 128 28.68 -6.22 7.42
N HIS A 129 29.75 -5.93 6.67
CA HIS A 129 30.89 -5.15 7.15
C HIS A 129 30.74 -3.64 6.90
N SER A 130 29.61 -3.19 6.33
CA SER A 130 29.37 -1.78 6.11
C SER A 130 29.05 -1.01 7.39
N LYS A 131 29.42 0.27 7.44
CA LYS A 131 29.02 1.20 8.53
C LYS A 131 27.50 1.23 8.74
N THR A 132 26.73 1.09 7.66
CA THR A 132 25.27 0.98 7.69
C THR A 132 24.81 -0.26 8.44
N ALA A 133 25.40 -1.43 8.14
CA ALA A 133 25.08 -2.67 8.85
C ALA A 133 25.44 -2.56 10.34
N SER A 134 26.63 -2.03 10.68
CA SER A 134 27.03 -1.81 12.07
C SER A 134 26.05 -0.88 12.81
N THR A 135 25.57 0.17 12.14
CA THR A 135 24.59 1.12 12.71
C THR A 135 23.25 0.43 12.94
N TYR A 136 22.74 -0.34 11.99
CA TYR A 136 21.47 -1.06 12.15
C TYR A 136 21.55 -2.17 13.20
N MET A 137 22.73 -2.74 13.45
CA MET A 137 22.98 -3.73 14.50
C MET A 137 23.22 -3.11 15.89
N GLY A 138 23.30 -1.78 15.99
CA GLY A 138 23.40 -1.06 17.25
C GLY A 138 22.12 -1.10 18.10
N ASN A 139 22.07 -0.28 19.14
CA ASN A 139 20.90 -0.12 20.00
C ASN A 139 20.38 1.32 19.88
N GLY A 140 19.10 1.49 19.54
CA GLY A 140 18.49 2.82 19.40
C GLY A 140 17.33 2.85 18.40
N TYR A 141 16.71 4.02 18.27
CA TYR A 141 15.51 4.21 17.45
C TYR A 141 15.69 3.82 15.98
N PHE A 142 16.86 4.11 15.40
CA PHE A 142 17.16 3.80 14.00
C PHE A 142 17.64 2.36 13.77
N CYS A 143 17.86 1.58 14.83
CA CYS A 143 18.42 0.24 14.73
C CYS A 143 17.34 -0.79 14.36
N LEU A 144 17.76 -2.00 13.98
CA LEU A 144 16.87 -3.14 13.85
C LEU A 144 16.52 -3.66 15.25
N SER A 145 15.22 -3.74 15.53
CA SER A 145 14.73 -4.29 16.80
C SER A 145 15.29 -5.68 17.06
N GLN A 146 15.76 -5.93 18.28
CA GLN A 146 16.44 -7.17 18.67
C GLN A 146 15.62 -8.43 18.32
N LYS A 147 14.29 -8.38 18.51
CA LYS A 147 13.40 -9.50 18.22
C LYS A 147 13.36 -9.93 16.75
N TRP A 148 13.82 -9.09 15.83
CA TRP A 148 13.87 -9.39 14.39
C TRP A 148 15.25 -9.78 13.89
N ARG A 149 16.28 -9.78 14.74
CA ARG A 149 17.67 -10.08 14.33
C ARG A 149 17.87 -11.52 13.88
N TYR A 150 17.07 -12.47 14.36
CA TYR A 150 17.16 -13.87 13.92
C TYR A 150 16.93 -14.01 12.40
N LEU A 151 16.13 -13.12 11.77
CA LEU A 151 15.89 -13.12 10.32
C LEU A 151 17.17 -12.85 9.49
N ILE A 152 18.23 -12.35 10.11
CA ILE A 152 19.53 -12.13 9.44
C ILE A 152 20.18 -13.47 9.10
N THR A 153 20.01 -14.49 9.94
CA THR A 153 20.67 -15.80 9.82
C THR A 153 19.75 -16.89 9.25
N GLU A 154 18.49 -16.56 8.95
CA GLU A 154 17.55 -17.50 8.35
C GLU A 154 17.99 -17.91 6.92
N PRO A 155 17.76 -19.16 6.50
CA PRO A 155 18.18 -19.65 5.18
C PRO A 155 17.37 -19.03 4.02
N TYR A 156 16.28 -18.34 4.31
CA TYR A 156 15.51 -17.54 3.34
C TYR A 156 15.80 -16.04 3.48
N GLU A 157 15.61 -15.32 2.38
CA GLU A 157 15.74 -13.87 2.32
C GLU A 157 14.47 -13.15 2.80
N VAL A 158 14.65 -11.94 3.34
CA VAL A 158 13.57 -11.00 3.70
C VAL A 158 13.88 -9.66 3.06
N SER A 159 12.95 -9.10 2.28
CA SER A 159 13.19 -7.83 1.59
C SER A 159 11.91 -7.05 1.24
N PRO A 160 12.02 -5.72 1.02
CA PRO A 160 10.93 -4.88 0.52
C PRO A 160 10.72 -4.96 -1.01
N ALA A 161 11.49 -5.79 -1.72
CA ALA A 161 11.60 -5.76 -3.18
C ALA A 161 10.26 -5.97 -3.90
N CYS A 162 9.30 -6.68 -3.30
CA CYS A 162 8.01 -6.93 -3.93
C CYS A 162 7.22 -5.66 -4.25
N CYS A 163 7.27 -4.65 -3.38
CA CYS A 163 6.61 -3.38 -3.65
C CYS A 163 7.26 -2.65 -4.83
N ASP A 164 8.58 -2.78 -4.97
CA ASP A 164 9.32 -2.11 -6.03
C ASP A 164 9.12 -2.81 -7.37
N LYS A 165 9.27 -4.15 -7.41
CA LYS A 165 9.17 -4.95 -8.64
C LYS A 165 7.74 -5.06 -9.14
N LEU A 166 6.77 -5.22 -8.25
CA LEU A 166 5.38 -5.46 -8.65
C LEU A 166 4.58 -4.16 -8.86
N LYS A 167 4.92 -3.08 -8.15
CA LYS A 167 4.11 -1.86 -8.15
C LYS A 167 4.87 -0.64 -8.66
N LYS A 168 6.01 -0.28 -8.05
CA LYS A 168 6.70 0.97 -8.45
C LYS A 168 7.29 0.89 -9.86
N ALA A 169 7.93 -0.21 -10.22
CA ALA A 169 8.57 -0.36 -11.52
C ALA A 169 7.59 -0.24 -12.71
N PRO A 170 6.40 -0.89 -12.70
CA PRO A 170 5.39 -0.67 -13.73
C PRO A 170 4.93 0.78 -13.84
N PHE A 171 4.68 1.46 -12.72
CA PHE A 171 4.29 2.87 -12.73
C PHE A 171 5.40 3.75 -13.28
N HIS A 172 6.66 3.55 -12.87
CA HIS A 172 7.79 4.32 -13.41
C HIS A 172 7.96 4.09 -14.92
N GLU A 173 7.76 2.87 -15.41
CA GLU A 173 7.79 2.57 -16.84
C GLU A 173 6.66 3.29 -17.57
N PHE A 174 5.44 3.27 -17.03
CA PHE A 174 4.30 4.01 -17.58
C PHE A 174 4.53 5.53 -17.59
N GLU A 175 5.00 6.11 -16.49
CA GLU A 175 5.32 7.53 -16.38
C GLU A 175 6.41 7.93 -17.39
N ARG A 176 7.46 7.12 -17.53
CA ARG A 176 8.54 7.35 -18.50
C ARG A 176 8.05 7.31 -19.95
N LEU A 177 7.17 6.36 -20.28
CA LEU A 177 6.66 6.18 -21.64
C LEU A 177 5.63 7.24 -22.03
N THR A 178 4.85 7.73 -21.07
CA THR A 178 3.72 8.63 -21.34
C THR A 178 3.98 10.09 -20.98
N GLY A 179 5.01 10.36 -20.17
CA GLY A 179 5.25 11.69 -19.57
C GLY A 179 4.21 12.10 -18.52
N ARG A 180 3.21 11.25 -18.22
CA ARG A 180 2.12 11.59 -17.30
C ARG A 180 2.55 11.57 -15.84
N ARG A 181 1.92 12.39 -15.02
CA ARG A 181 2.20 12.49 -13.57
C ARG A 181 1.04 12.01 -12.69
N PRO A 182 1.34 11.36 -11.54
CA PRO A 182 0.33 10.72 -10.73
C PRO A 182 -0.43 11.69 -9.82
N ILE A 183 -1.73 11.46 -9.71
CA ILE A 183 -2.59 11.88 -8.60
C ILE A 183 -2.86 10.63 -7.75
N THR A 184 -2.56 10.68 -6.44
CA THR A 184 -2.59 9.50 -5.56
C THR A 184 -3.40 9.72 -4.28
N GLY A 185 -4.07 8.67 -3.81
CA GLY A 185 -4.96 8.71 -2.64
C GLY A 185 -4.26 8.51 -1.31
N VAL A 186 -3.00 8.94 -1.18
CA VAL A 186 -2.23 8.75 0.06
C VAL A 186 -2.68 9.75 1.11
N MET A 187 -3.05 9.26 2.29
CA MET A 187 -3.40 10.11 3.44
C MET A 187 -2.22 10.22 4.41
N ALA A 188 -1.96 11.42 4.93
CA ALA A 188 -0.90 11.66 5.90
C ALA A 188 -1.18 10.93 7.23
N ALA A 189 -2.47 10.76 7.57
CA ALA A 189 -2.93 10.03 8.76
C ALA A 189 -2.51 8.55 8.78
N GLU A 190 -2.17 7.94 7.64
CA GLU A 190 -1.84 6.51 7.59
C GLU A 190 -0.51 6.15 8.27
N SER A 191 0.41 7.10 8.48
CA SER A 191 1.65 6.86 9.23
C SER A 191 2.42 8.14 9.55
N LYS A 192 3.25 8.11 10.61
CA LYS A 192 4.21 9.19 10.94
C LYS A 192 5.12 9.55 9.76
N MET A 193 5.53 8.56 8.97
CA MET A 193 6.38 8.77 7.78
C MET A 193 5.67 9.59 6.71
N ARG A 194 4.38 9.32 6.45
CA ARG A 194 3.57 10.07 5.49
C ARG A 194 3.26 11.48 5.97
N ALA A 195 3.00 11.67 7.26
CA ALA A 195 2.88 13.00 7.87
C ALA A 195 4.17 13.83 7.70
N GLY A 196 5.33 13.24 8.01
CA GLY A 196 6.60 13.91 7.76
C GLY A 196 6.89 14.18 6.28
N GLN A 197 6.44 13.30 5.38
CA GLN A 197 6.56 13.52 3.94
C GLN A 197 5.71 14.69 3.47
N TRP A 198 4.50 14.86 3.99
CA TRP A 198 3.61 15.98 3.66
C TRP A 198 4.24 17.33 4.02
N VAL A 199 4.81 17.44 5.24
CA VAL A 199 5.57 18.62 5.69
C VAL A 199 6.74 18.90 4.74
N ARG A 200 7.61 17.91 4.48
CA ARG A 200 8.77 18.08 3.59
C ARG A 200 8.40 18.37 2.13
N SER A 201 7.21 17.94 1.70
CA SER A 201 6.71 18.18 0.35
C SER A 201 6.08 19.56 0.17
N GLY A 202 5.91 20.33 1.25
CA GLY A 202 5.19 21.61 1.21
C GLY A 202 3.69 21.45 0.99
N GLY A 203 3.10 20.31 1.39
CA GLY A 203 1.66 20.06 1.29
C GLY A 203 1.27 18.94 0.32
N CYS A 204 0.11 19.12 -0.33
CA CYS A 204 -0.52 18.06 -1.14
C CYS A 204 0.00 17.97 -2.58
N ASN A 205 0.50 19.06 -3.16
CA ASN A 205 1.07 19.07 -4.51
C ASN A 205 2.58 19.23 -4.44
N VAL A 206 3.29 18.37 -5.16
CA VAL A 206 4.72 18.47 -5.42
C VAL A 206 4.90 18.78 -6.89
N PHE A 207 5.74 19.76 -7.21
CA PHE A 207 6.09 20.15 -8.58
C PHE A 207 7.58 19.89 -8.86
N GLY A 208 7.97 19.96 -10.14
CA GLY A 208 9.34 19.68 -10.61
C GLY A 208 9.50 18.26 -11.18
N GLU A 209 10.72 17.73 -11.19
CA GLU A 209 11.03 16.45 -11.84
C GLU A 209 10.26 15.24 -11.29
N ARG A 210 9.84 15.31 -10.03
CA ARG A 210 9.06 14.27 -9.33
C ARG A 210 7.65 14.74 -8.99
N ALA A 211 7.05 15.52 -9.91
CA ALA A 211 5.71 16.07 -9.72
C ALA A 211 4.68 14.98 -9.42
N ALA A 212 3.88 15.21 -8.38
CA ALA A 212 2.82 14.31 -7.95
C ALA A 212 1.81 15.07 -7.09
N SER A 213 0.54 14.68 -7.17
CA SER A 213 -0.53 15.22 -6.33
C SER A 213 -1.04 14.18 -5.34
N ARG A 214 -1.39 14.65 -4.13
CA ARG A 214 -1.95 13.84 -3.03
C ARG A 214 -3.14 14.56 -2.39
N PRO A 215 -4.27 14.74 -3.11
CA PRO A 215 -5.39 15.56 -2.66
C PRO A 215 -6.00 15.11 -1.33
N LEU A 216 -5.96 13.81 -1.05
CA LEU A 216 -6.47 13.20 0.17
C LEU A 216 -5.49 13.29 1.36
N SER A 217 -4.34 13.97 1.24
CA SER A 217 -3.31 13.94 2.30
C SER A 217 -3.83 14.42 3.67
N ILE A 218 -4.74 15.39 3.68
CA ILE A 218 -5.32 15.95 4.91
C ILE A 218 -6.56 15.18 5.41
N TRP A 219 -6.96 14.11 4.72
CA TRP A 219 -8.12 13.31 5.07
C TRP A 219 -7.73 12.23 6.10
N THR A 220 -8.74 11.76 6.81
CA THR A 220 -8.70 10.64 7.75
C THR A 220 -9.51 9.47 7.22
N GLU A 221 -9.40 8.31 7.86
CA GLU A 221 -10.22 7.15 7.51
C GLU A 221 -11.73 7.43 7.68
N ALA A 222 -12.11 8.20 8.70
CA ALA A 222 -13.50 8.58 8.93
C ALA A 222 -14.05 9.44 7.76
N ASP A 223 -13.26 10.40 7.27
CA ASP A 223 -13.65 11.24 6.14
C ASP A 223 -13.91 10.42 4.87
N VAL A 224 -13.08 9.40 4.63
CA VAL A 224 -13.24 8.51 3.47
C VAL A 224 -14.55 7.74 3.55
N TRP A 225 -14.87 7.16 4.72
CA TRP A 225 -16.11 6.43 4.91
C TRP A 225 -17.34 7.34 4.87
N GLU A 226 -17.26 8.52 5.47
CA GLU A 226 -18.33 9.52 5.40
C GLU A 226 -18.57 9.97 3.95
N TYR A 227 -17.52 10.17 3.15
CA TYR A 227 -17.65 10.50 1.73
C TYR A 227 -18.32 9.38 0.93
N ILE A 228 -17.89 8.12 1.15
CA ILE A 228 -18.49 6.95 0.50
C ILE A 228 -19.99 6.87 0.80
N ALA A 229 -20.38 7.09 2.06
CA ALA A 229 -21.78 7.09 2.48
C ALA A 229 -22.56 8.26 1.85
N ARG A 230 -22.01 9.48 1.90
CA ARG A 230 -22.64 10.70 1.38
C ARG A 230 -22.93 10.65 -0.12
N TYR A 231 -22.02 10.06 -0.90
CA TYR A 231 -22.15 9.97 -2.35
C TYR A 231 -22.55 8.57 -2.85
N HIS A 232 -22.93 7.67 -1.94
CA HIS A 232 -23.34 6.29 -2.25
C HIS A 232 -22.36 5.56 -3.18
N LEU A 233 -21.06 5.71 -2.94
CA LEU A 233 -20.06 5.13 -3.82
C LEU A 233 -20.03 3.61 -3.70
N GLN A 234 -20.06 2.94 -4.86
CA GLN A 234 -19.77 1.52 -4.93
C GLN A 234 -18.29 1.28 -4.59
N ILE A 235 -18.06 0.37 -3.66
CA ILE A 235 -16.73 -0.12 -3.28
C ILE A 235 -16.68 -1.64 -3.40
N SER A 236 -15.48 -2.20 -3.53
CA SER A 236 -15.28 -3.65 -3.62
C SER A 236 -15.91 -4.40 -2.43
N GLU A 237 -16.56 -5.53 -2.70
CA GLU A 237 -17.24 -6.35 -1.69
C GLU A 237 -16.31 -6.89 -0.59
N ILE A 238 -15.00 -6.93 -0.84
CA ILE A 238 -14.02 -7.38 0.17
C ILE A 238 -14.07 -6.55 1.47
N TYR A 239 -14.52 -5.30 1.41
CA TYR A 239 -14.74 -4.48 2.61
C TYR A 239 -15.89 -5.00 3.47
N GLN A 240 -16.95 -5.54 2.86
CA GLN A 240 -18.06 -6.19 3.57
C GLN A 240 -17.61 -7.53 4.18
N LYS A 241 -16.59 -8.16 3.59
CA LYS A 241 -15.92 -9.36 4.11
C LYS A 241 -14.89 -9.07 5.21
N GLY A 242 -14.81 -7.82 5.69
CA GLY A 242 -14.00 -7.43 6.84
C GLY A 242 -12.58 -6.95 6.53
N ALA A 243 -12.19 -6.83 5.25
CA ALA A 243 -10.89 -6.24 4.92
C ALA A 243 -10.90 -4.73 5.19
N LYS A 244 -10.00 -4.25 6.05
CA LYS A 244 -9.82 -2.81 6.30
C LYS A 244 -9.02 -2.11 5.19
N ARG A 245 -8.10 -2.84 4.55
CA ARG A 245 -7.23 -2.36 3.47
C ARG A 245 -7.07 -3.42 2.40
N THR A 246 -7.02 -2.99 1.15
CA THR A 246 -6.98 -3.85 -0.03
C THR A 246 -5.66 -3.69 -0.77
N GLY A 247 -4.57 -3.91 -0.03
CA GLY A 247 -3.25 -4.09 -0.61
C GLY A 247 -3.11 -5.48 -1.26
N CYS A 248 -1.88 -6.01 -1.28
CA CYS A 248 -1.67 -7.38 -1.73
C CYS A 248 -2.22 -8.37 -0.69
N MET A 249 -3.05 -9.31 -1.11
CA MET A 249 -3.72 -10.30 -0.25
C MET A 249 -2.71 -11.20 0.49
N GLY A 250 -1.61 -11.56 -0.16
CA GLY A 250 -0.56 -12.39 0.44
C GLY A 250 0.53 -11.62 1.20
N CYS A 251 0.42 -10.31 1.39
CA CYS A 251 1.54 -9.53 1.97
C CYS A 251 1.83 -9.92 3.43
N GLY A 252 3.07 -10.26 3.78
CA GLY A 252 3.47 -10.49 5.18
C GLY A 252 3.75 -9.19 5.97
N PHE A 253 3.85 -8.03 5.31
CA PHE A 253 4.18 -6.78 6.01
C PHE A 253 3.03 -6.34 6.91
N GLY A 254 3.28 -6.29 8.22
CA GLY A 254 2.33 -5.93 9.25
C GLY A 254 1.44 -7.09 9.69
N ALA A 255 1.62 -8.30 9.15
CA ALA A 255 0.82 -9.47 9.53
C ALA A 255 1.03 -9.86 11.01
N GLN A 256 2.13 -9.43 11.62
CA GLN A 256 2.40 -9.67 13.03
C GLN A 256 1.51 -8.87 13.99
N PHE A 257 0.81 -7.81 13.54
CA PHE A 257 0.01 -6.95 14.42
C PHE A 257 -1.37 -7.53 14.72
N GLY A 258 -1.76 -7.56 15.99
CA GLY A 258 -2.96 -8.24 16.52
C GLY A 258 -4.26 -7.95 15.77
N ASP A 259 -4.41 -6.71 15.32
CA ASP A 259 -5.57 -6.19 14.61
C ASP A 259 -5.55 -6.48 13.10
N ASP A 260 -4.47 -7.08 12.58
CA ASP A 260 -4.37 -7.51 11.20
C ASP A 260 -4.98 -8.90 11.00
N LYS A 261 -5.99 -8.94 10.13
CA LYS A 261 -6.84 -10.10 9.88
C LYS A 261 -6.74 -10.60 8.43
N ARG A 262 -5.76 -10.13 7.66
CA ARG A 262 -5.71 -10.38 6.21
C ARG A 262 -5.64 -11.88 5.86
N PHE A 263 -4.87 -12.65 6.62
CA PHE A 263 -4.69 -14.08 6.36
C PHE A 263 -5.88 -14.90 6.86
N GLU A 264 -6.55 -14.47 7.92
CA GLU A 264 -7.83 -15.04 8.36
C GLU A 264 -8.91 -14.84 7.28
N ILE A 265 -9.02 -13.60 6.75
CA ILE A 265 -9.93 -13.28 5.63
C ILE A 265 -9.55 -14.09 4.39
N LEU A 266 -8.26 -14.18 4.05
CA LEU A 266 -7.81 -14.92 2.88
C LEU A 266 -8.11 -16.42 3.00
N LEU A 267 -7.91 -17.01 4.18
CA LEU A 267 -8.25 -18.42 4.44
C LEU A 267 -9.76 -18.65 4.33
N ARG A 268 -10.57 -17.78 4.93
CA ARG A 268 -12.04 -17.91 4.96
C ARG A 268 -12.67 -17.70 3.58
N GLU A 269 -12.29 -16.63 2.89
CA GLU A 269 -12.92 -16.21 1.65
C GLU A 269 -12.31 -16.88 0.41
N HIS A 270 -11.00 -17.15 0.44
CA HIS A 270 -10.25 -17.63 -0.73
C HIS A 270 -9.18 -18.69 -0.34
N PRO A 271 -9.58 -19.86 0.20
CA PRO A 271 -8.64 -20.86 0.73
C PRO A 271 -7.62 -21.35 -0.30
N LYS A 272 -7.96 -21.36 -1.60
CA LYS A 272 -7.01 -21.68 -2.68
C LYS A 272 -5.92 -20.63 -2.82
N CYS A 273 -6.26 -19.35 -2.71
CA CYS A 273 -5.29 -18.25 -2.73
C CYS A 273 -4.43 -18.27 -1.46
N TYR A 274 -5.02 -18.57 -0.30
CA TYR A 274 -4.27 -18.77 0.94
C TYR A 274 -3.21 -19.87 0.79
N LYS A 275 -3.63 -21.06 0.35
CA LYS A 275 -2.73 -22.20 0.10
C LYS A 275 -1.61 -21.82 -0.87
N MET A 276 -1.96 -21.24 -2.02
CA MET A 276 -0.98 -20.80 -3.02
C MET A 276 0.08 -19.85 -2.44
N VAL A 277 -0.33 -18.84 -1.66
CA VAL A 277 0.60 -17.88 -1.04
C VAL A 277 1.49 -18.56 -0.01
N MET A 278 0.93 -19.46 0.81
CA MET A 278 1.68 -20.21 1.83
C MET A 278 2.73 -21.14 1.20
N ASP A 279 2.46 -21.65 -0.01
CA ASP A 279 3.34 -22.53 -0.77
C ASP A 279 4.43 -21.79 -1.57
N TYR A 280 4.45 -20.45 -1.58
CA TYR A 280 5.55 -19.70 -2.19
C TYR A 280 6.86 -19.98 -1.46
N GLN A 281 7.95 -20.12 -2.21
CA GLN A 281 9.24 -20.53 -1.65
C GLN A 281 10.34 -19.50 -1.89
N ASN A 282 11.32 -19.47 -0.98
CA ASN A 282 12.61 -18.82 -1.15
C ASN A 282 13.67 -19.76 -0.54
N ASN A 283 14.70 -20.10 -1.32
CA ASN A 283 15.77 -21.01 -0.92
C ASN A 283 15.28 -22.34 -0.31
N GLY A 284 14.23 -22.93 -0.91
CA GLY A 284 13.62 -24.19 -0.45
C GLY A 284 12.71 -24.08 0.78
N ILE A 285 12.63 -22.92 1.43
CA ILE A 285 11.74 -22.69 2.57
C ILE A 285 10.43 -22.07 2.10
N THR A 286 9.31 -22.54 2.63
CA THR A 286 7.98 -21.99 2.31
C THR A 286 7.69 -20.69 3.05
N PHE A 287 6.81 -19.87 2.48
CA PHE A 287 6.33 -18.66 3.14
C PHE A 287 5.57 -19.00 4.41
N ARG A 288 4.87 -20.14 4.46
CA ARG A 288 4.24 -20.68 5.67
C ARG A 288 5.25 -20.79 6.82
N GLU A 289 6.36 -21.49 6.60
CA GLU A 289 7.40 -21.69 7.62
C GLU A 289 8.00 -20.36 8.08
N ALA A 290 8.32 -19.49 7.12
CA ALA A 290 8.92 -18.19 7.40
C ALA A 290 7.97 -17.24 8.16
N LEU A 291 6.68 -17.21 7.76
CA LEU A 291 5.65 -16.39 8.41
C LEU A 291 5.32 -16.92 9.81
N ARG A 292 5.27 -18.25 10.01
CA ARG A 292 5.08 -18.86 11.33
C ARG A 292 6.11 -18.36 12.34
N LYS A 293 7.40 -18.35 11.96
CA LYS A 293 8.48 -17.79 12.79
C LYS A 293 8.26 -16.31 13.10
N ALA A 294 7.86 -15.52 12.11
CA ALA A 294 7.61 -14.09 12.29
C ALA A 294 6.42 -13.79 13.21
N LEU A 295 5.37 -14.62 13.16
CA LEU A 295 4.19 -14.50 14.02
C LEU A 295 4.51 -14.93 15.47
N ALA A 296 5.25 -16.04 15.63
CA ALA A 296 5.61 -16.58 16.95
C ALA A 296 6.37 -15.59 17.84
N VAL A 297 7.17 -14.68 17.25
CA VAL A 297 7.86 -13.58 17.97
C VAL A 297 6.90 -12.69 18.77
N ASN A 298 5.62 -12.62 18.38
CA ASN A 298 4.60 -11.85 19.09
C ASN A 298 3.52 -12.76 19.71
N GLY A 299 3.82 -14.06 19.90
CA GLY A 299 2.88 -15.03 20.45
C GLY A 299 1.68 -15.32 19.55
N ARG A 300 1.85 -15.21 18.23
CA ARG A 300 0.77 -15.39 17.25
C ARG A 300 0.99 -16.61 16.37
N TYR A 301 -0.11 -17.08 15.79
CA TYR A 301 -0.17 -18.27 14.96
C TYR A 301 -0.70 -17.94 13.57
N LEU A 302 -0.44 -18.83 12.62
CA LEU A 302 -1.18 -18.84 11.36
C LEU A 302 -2.65 -19.14 11.63
N PRO A 303 -3.58 -18.60 10.85
CA PRO A 303 -5.02 -18.75 11.11
C PRO A 303 -5.52 -20.20 11.07
N ASP A 304 -4.84 -21.08 10.35
CA ASP A 304 -5.13 -22.52 10.30
C ASP A 304 -4.34 -23.36 11.33
N GLU A 305 -3.54 -22.70 12.18
CA GLU A 305 -2.70 -23.32 13.21
C GLU A 305 -3.00 -22.72 14.61
N GLU A 306 -4.03 -21.88 14.72
CA GLU A 306 -4.39 -21.24 15.98
C GLU A 306 -4.96 -22.29 16.96
N PRO A 307 -4.45 -22.36 18.21
CA PRO A 307 -4.95 -23.31 19.19
C PRO A 307 -6.42 -23.08 19.50
N ARG A 308 -7.20 -24.16 19.60
CA ARG A 308 -8.58 -24.08 20.08
C ARG A 308 -8.61 -23.47 21.48
N ASN A 309 -9.48 -22.50 21.69
CA ASN A 309 -9.74 -21.88 22.98
C ASN A 309 -11.26 -21.87 23.27
N LEU A 310 -11.64 -21.54 24.51
CA LEU A 310 -13.03 -21.57 24.96
C LEU A 310 -13.99 -20.68 24.16
N PHE A 311 -13.48 -19.72 23.38
CA PHE A 311 -14.26 -18.78 22.56
C PHE A 311 -14.27 -19.15 21.06
N THR A 312 -13.62 -20.25 20.69
CA THR A 312 -13.55 -20.80 19.32
C THR A 312 -14.17 -22.20 19.24
N LEU A 313 -15.01 -22.54 20.23
CA LEU A 313 -15.90 -23.71 20.27
C LEU A 313 -17.24 -23.40 19.60
#